data_AF-A0A9X3IGK5-F1
#
_entry.id   AF-A0A9X3IGK5-F1
#
_cell.length_a   1.000
_cell.length_b   1.000
_cell.length_c   1.000
_cell.angle_alpha   90.00
_cell.angle_beta   90.00
_cell.angle_gamma   90.00
#
_symmetry.space_group_name_H-M   'P 1'
#
loop_
_entity.id
_entity.type
_entity.pdbx_description
1 polymer ?
#
loop_
_entity_poly.entity_id
_entity_poly.type
_entity_poly.pdbx_seq_one_letter_code
_entity_poly.pdbx_strand_id
1 'polypeptide(L)'
;MSGQFAYWPSSILFIVLSGLIIALAEYYSPYQPNWLEAHQDALTDVLHAIFNLILIVSVSKIIELLDIFRFFPRIWPGQWSWFWQLMLVALVIDFGLWLMHRFSHRYKFLWKLHAIHHHSSRLYWLNAEKRHPLSALILAGPSLIILSLLGVPSILIGCWMMFMAVHLFFQHANVDYRVGALKYIFAVAEVHRIHHKHGYGRKNFGEVFIFWDIIFGSFYYEKQKIKPDQVGVRSPIPNEYLAQLKWPFQK
;
A
#
# COMPACT_ATOMS: atom_id res chain seq x y z
N MET A 1 7.43 36.22 2.22
CA MET A 1 6.52 35.15 2.68
C MET A 1 6.92 33.86 1.98
N SER A 2 7.77 33.05 2.60
CA SER A 2 8.08 31.72 2.06
C SER A 2 6.81 30.89 2.14
N GLY A 3 6.17 30.65 1.01
CA GLY A 3 4.97 29.81 0.91
C GLY A 3 5.30 28.38 1.31
N GLN A 4 5.34 28.11 2.61
CA GLN A 4 5.37 26.74 3.12
C GLN A 4 3.95 26.21 2.98
N PHE A 5 3.72 25.42 1.94
CA PHE A 5 2.49 24.65 1.84
C PHE A 5 2.38 23.76 3.07
N ALA A 6 1.27 23.89 3.81
CA ALA A 6 1.00 23.00 4.91
C ALA A 6 0.89 21.57 4.37
N TYR A 7 1.68 20.65 4.92
CA TYR A 7 1.73 19.25 4.50
C TYR A 7 0.31 18.64 4.39
N TRP A 8 -0.56 19.00 5.34
CA TRP A 8 -2.01 18.86 5.21
C TRP A 8 -2.66 20.22 4.97
N PRO A 9 -3.59 20.37 4.01
CA PRO A 9 -4.22 19.34 3.17
C PRO A 9 -3.52 19.07 1.84
N SER A 10 -2.38 19.71 1.52
CA SER A 10 -1.74 19.62 0.20
C SER A 10 -1.42 18.19 -0.24
N SER A 11 -1.07 17.31 0.71
CA SER A 11 -0.81 15.89 0.42
C SER A 11 -2.05 15.13 -0.06
N ILE A 12 -3.25 15.48 0.42
CA ILE A 12 -4.51 14.86 -0.03
C ILE A 12 -4.74 15.20 -1.50
N LEU A 13 -4.60 16.48 -1.85
CA LEU A 13 -4.76 16.93 -3.24
C LEU A 13 -3.75 16.23 -4.15
N PHE A 14 -2.50 16.09 -3.71
CA PHE A 14 -1.47 15.39 -4.46
C PHE A 14 -1.81 13.92 -4.71
N ILE A 15 -2.27 13.20 -3.68
CA ILE A 15 -2.71 11.80 -3.80
C ILE A 15 -3.88 11.69 -4.79
N VAL A 16 -4.91 12.53 -4.64
CA VAL A 16 -6.10 12.51 -5.51
C VAL A 16 -5.74 12.81 -6.96
N LEU A 17 -4.96 13.87 -7.22
CA LEU A 17 -4.52 14.22 -8.57
C LEU A 17 -3.67 13.10 -9.19
N SER A 18 -2.77 12.50 -8.42
CA SER A 18 -1.97 11.36 -8.88
C SER A 18 -2.84 10.16 -9.24
N GLY A 19 -3.84 9.84 -8.40
CA GLY A 19 -4.82 8.79 -8.68
C GLY A 19 -5.60 9.03 -9.97
N LEU A 20 -6.07 10.26 -10.20
CA LEU A 20 -6.76 10.64 -11.45
C LEU A 20 -5.86 10.50 -12.68
N ILE A 21 -4.60 10.92 -12.58
CA ILE A 21 -3.63 10.77 -13.68
C ILE A 21 -3.38 9.29 -13.99
N ILE A 22 -3.23 8.45 -12.97
CA ILE A 22 -3.02 7.00 -13.14
C ILE A 22 -4.29 6.35 -13.72
N ALA A 23 -5.48 6.73 -13.24
CA ALA A 23 -6.75 6.25 -13.80
C ALA A 23 -6.89 6.59 -15.29
N LEU A 24 -6.51 7.81 -15.70
CA LEU A 24 -6.47 8.20 -17.10
C LEU A 24 -5.44 7.36 -17.88
N ALA A 25 -4.25 7.14 -17.33
CA ALA A 25 -3.24 6.31 -17.96
C ALA A 25 -3.71 4.85 -18.15
N GLU A 26 -4.47 4.30 -17.20
CA GLU A 26 -5.06 2.96 -17.33
C GLU A 26 -6.08 2.88 -18.45
N TYR A 27 -6.89 3.92 -18.62
CA TYR A 27 -7.88 3.99 -19.67
C TYR A 27 -7.23 3.99 -21.07
N TYR A 28 -6.14 4.75 -21.25
CA TYR A 28 -5.46 4.87 -22.55
C TYR A 28 -4.47 3.74 -22.85
N SER A 29 -3.87 3.13 -21.82
CA SER A 29 -2.87 2.06 -21.99
C SER A 29 -3.11 0.90 -21.02
N PRO A 30 -4.22 0.15 -21.17
CA PRO A 30 -4.55 -0.94 -20.27
C PRO A 30 -3.67 -2.18 -20.52
N TYR A 31 -3.15 -2.76 -19.44
CA TYR A 31 -2.52 -4.06 -19.43
C TYR A 31 -3.53 -5.16 -19.75
N GLN A 32 -4.71 -5.12 -19.14
CA GLN A 32 -5.85 -5.96 -19.51
C GLN A 32 -7.06 -5.10 -19.84
N PRO A 33 -7.47 -5.01 -21.12
CA PRO A 33 -8.65 -4.24 -21.51
C PRO A 33 -9.93 -4.69 -20.78
N ASN A 34 -10.09 -5.99 -20.52
CA ASN A 34 -11.24 -6.54 -19.80
C ASN A 34 -11.35 -6.07 -18.35
N TRP A 35 -10.25 -5.62 -17.73
CA TRP A 35 -10.27 -5.08 -16.37
C TRP A 35 -10.82 -3.66 -16.30
N LEU A 36 -11.09 -3.01 -17.44
CA LEU A 36 -11.79 -1.71 -17.51
C LEU A 36 -13.31 -1.85 -17.43
N GLU A 37 -13.84 -3.06 -17.55
CA GLU A 37 -15.28 -3.32 -17.44
C GLU A 37 -15.79 -3.06 -16.00
N ALA A 38 -17.09 -2.80 -15.84
CA ALA A 38 -17.66 -2.51 -14.52
C ALA A 38 -17.93 -3.81 -13.73
N HIS A 39 -17.48 -3.87 -12.47
CA HIS A 39 -17.60 -5.05 -11.59
C HIS A 39 -18.56 -4.86 -10.39
N GLN A 40 -19.38 -3.80 -10.40
CA GLN A 40 -20.36 -3.50 -9.34
C GLN A 40 -19.76 -3.34 -7.92
N ASP A 41 -18.47 -3.03 -7.82
CA ASP A 41 -17.73 -2.86 -6.57
C ASP A 41 -17.12 -1.45 -6.41
N ALA A 42 -17.36 -0.55 -7.39
CA ALA A 42 -16.79 0.80 -7.41
C ALA A 42 -17.11 1.60 -6.14
N LEU A 43 -18.36 1.55 -5.66
CA LEU A 43 -18.74 2.23 -4.41
C LEU A 43 -17.96 1.68 -3.22
N THR A 44 -17.83 0.35 -3.12
CA THR A 44 -17.09 -0.29 -2.04
C THR A 44 -15.61 0.07 -2.06
N ASP A 45 -14.99 0.08 -3.24
CA ASP A 45 -13.58 0.44 -3.40
C ASP A 45 -13.35 1.92 -3.04
N VAL A 46 -14.26 2.83 -3.42
CA VAL A 46 -14.22 4.25 -3.01
C VAL A 46 -14.40 4.40 -1.49
N LEU A 47 -15.30 3.64 -0.87
CA LEU A 47 -15.50 3.68 0.59
C LEU A 47 -14.25 3.22 1.35
N HIS A 48 -13.60 2.13 0.89
CA HIS A 48 -12.30 1.72 1.43
C HIS A 48 -11.24 2.81 1.26
N ALA A 49 -11.15 3.43 0.08
CA ALA A 49 -10.17 4.49 -0.18
C ALA A 49 -10.36 5.72 0.71
N ILE A 50 -11.60 6.19 0.86
CA ILE A 50 -11.92 7.30 1.76
C ILE A 50 -11.56 6.93 3.20
N PHE A 51 -11.96 5.74 3.65
CA PHE A 51 -11.68 5.31 5.02
C PHE A 51 -10.18 5.17 5.29
N ASN A 52 -9.42 4.54 4.39
CA ASN A 52 -7.98 4.35 4.56
C ASN A 52 -7.22 5.69 4.48
N LEU A 53 -7.66 6.63 3.64
CA LEU A 53 -7.13 7.99 3.64
C LEU A 53 -7.37 8.71 4.97
N ILE A 54 -8.60 8.64 5.50
CA ILE A 54 -8.92 9.20 6.83
C ILE A 54 -8.03 8.55 7.89
N LEU A 55 -7.88 7.22 7.85
CA LEU A 55 -7.05 6.49 8.79
C LEU A 55 -5.58 6.95 8.75
N ILE A 56 -4.99 7.13 7.57
CA ILE A 56 -3.63 7.63 7.40
C ILE A 56 -3.47 9.03 8.01
N VAL A 57 -4.41 9.93 7.74
CA VAL A 57 -4.41 11.29 8.30
C VAL A 57 -4.57 11.25 9.83
N SER A 58 -5.52 10.47 10.34
CA SER A 58 -5.78 10.33 11.77
C SER A 58 -4.58 9.75 12.51
N VAL A 59 -3.94 8.69 11.99
CA VAL A 59 -2.74 8.11 12.58
C VAL A 59 -1.58 9.11 12.57
N SER A 60 -1.39 9.84 11.47
CA SER A 60 -0.36 10.89 11.40
C SER A 60 -0.57 11.97 12.47
N LYS A 61 -1.82 12.40 12.68
CA LYS A 61 -2.17 13.40 13.70
C LYS A 61 -2.05 12.88 15.12
N ILE A 62 -2.36 11.60 15.34
CA ILE A 62 -2.12 10.93 16.64
C ILE A 62 -0.62 10.88 16.94
N ILE A 63 0.22 10.52 15.96
CA ILE A 63 1.68 10.50 16.13
C ILE A 63 2.21 11.91 16.46
N GLU A 64 1.74 12.94 15.73
CA GLU A 64 2.07 14.34 16.01
C GLU A 64 1.69 14.75 17.44
N LEU A 65 0.49 14.37 17.90
CA LEU A 65 0.02 14.64 19.26
C LEU A 65 0.86 13.90 20.31
N LEU A 66 1.19 12.62 20.08
CA LEU A 66 1.99 11.82 21.01
C LEU A 66 3.43 12.33 21.12
N ASP A 67 3.98 12.93 20.06
CA ASP A 67 5.32 13.53 20.10
C ASP A 67 5.38 14.74 21.05
N ILE A 68 4.28 15.49 21.23
CA ILE A 68 4.17 16.58 22.22
C ILE A 68 4.32 16.05 23.65
N PHE A 69 3.71 14.89 23.94
CA PHE A 69 3.71 14.26 25.27
C PHE A 69 4.82 13.21 25.42
N ARG A 70 5.89 13.30 24.63
CA ARG A 70 6.94 12.31 24.63
C ARG A 70 7.73 12.33 25.95
N PHE A 71 7.88 11.16 26.57
CA PHE A 71 8.62 10.99 27.83
C PHE A 71 10.03 10.40 27.67
N PHE A 72 10.40 9.96 26.46
CA PHE A 72 11.70 9.33 26.16
C PHE A 72 12.61 10.25 25.33
N PRO A 73 13.95 10.14 25.42
CA PRO A 73 14.86 10.94 24.60
C PRO A 73 14.65 10.67 23.10
N ARG A 74 14.87 11.70 22.27
CA ARG A 74 14.93 11.54 20.81
C ARG A 74 16.30 10.96 20.46
N ILE A 75 16.30 9.71 20.01
CA ILE A 75 17.52 9.01 19.54
C ILE A 75 17.62 8.96 18.01
N TRP A 76 16.64 9.54 17.31
CA TRP A 76 16.66 9.74 15.88
C TRP A 76 17.83 10.64 15.43
N PRO A 77 18.55 10.30 14.33
CA PRO A 77 19.67 11.10 13.83
C PRO A 77 19.20 12.38 13.13
N GLY A 78 18.64 13.32 13.89
CA GLY A 78 18.08 14.58 13.39
C GLY A 78 19.10 15.51 12.73
N GLN A 79 20.40 15.28 12.97
CA GLN A 79 21.51 16.01 12.35
C GLN A 79 21.82 15.55 10.92
N TRP A 80 21.29 14.41 10.48
CA TRP A 80 21.47 13.95 9.09
C TRP A 80 20.71 14.87 8.13
N SER A 81 21.11 14.87 6.86
CA SER A 81 20.32 15.57 5.83
C SER A 81 18.90 14.99 5.76
N TRP A 82 17.94 15.82 5.37
CA TRP A 82 16.54 15.40 5.20
C TRP A 82 16.39 14.17 4.30
N PHE A 83 17.20 14.08 3.25
CA PHE A 83 17.22 12.93 2.36
C PHE A 83 17.53 11.63 3.11
N TRP A 84 18.62 11.60 3.89
CA TRP A 84 19.01 10.37 4.61
C TRP A 84 18.05 10.02 5.74
N GLN A 85 17.46 11.02 6.40
CA GLN A 85 16.40 10.76 7.38
C GLN A 85 15.16 10.15 6.70
N LEU A 86 14.74 10.67 5.56
CA LEU A 86 13.61 10.12 4.80
C LEU A 86 13.90 8.71 4.30
N MET A 87 15.13 8.42 3.84
CA MET A 87 15.53 7.07 3.44
C MET A 87 15.55 6.10 4.62
N LEU A 88 15.94 6.54 5.82
CA LEU A 88 15.85 5.69 7.01
C LEU A 88 14.40 5.40 7.38
N VAL A 89 13.51 6.40 7.34
CA VAL A 89 12.05 6.19 7.49
C VAL A 89 11.52 5.21 6.46
N ALA A 90 11.91 5.39 5.19
CA ALA A 90 11.52 4.54 4.09
C ALA A 90 11.87 3.07 4.32
N LEU A 91 13.13 2.80 4.70
CA LEU A 91 13.60 1.45 4.96
C LEU A 91 12.87 0.79 6.14
N VAL A 92 12.64 1.52 7.23
CA VAL A 92 11.94 0.98 8.41
C VAL A 92 10.47 0.70 8.12
N ILE A 93 9.77 1.60 7.42
CA ILE A 93 8.37 1.41 7.05
C ILE A 93 8.24 0.27 6.05
N ASP A 94 9.01 0.30 4.97
CA ASP A 94 8.90 -0.69 3.89
C ASP A 94 9.28 -2.10 4.36
N PHE A 95 10.31 -2.25 5.19
CA PHE A 95 10.65 -3.55 5.77
C PHE A 95 9.56 -4.10 6.69
N GLY A 96 8.99 -3.27 7.58
CA GLY A 96 7.93 -3.74 8.47
C GLY A 96 6.65 -4.07 7.73
N LEU A 97 6.30 -3.30 6.70
CA LEU A 97 5.21 -3.62 5.79
C LEU A 97 5.46 -4.95 5.07
N TRP A 98 6.64 -5.13 4.46
CA TRP A 98 7.02 -6.40 3.83
C TRP A 98 6.90 -7.59 4.79
N LEU A 99 7.38 -7.44 6.02
CA LEU A 99 7.35 -8.50 7.03
C LEU A 99 5.91 -8.84 7.45
N MET A 100 5.10 -7.83 7.75
CA MET A 100 3.71 -8.01 8.15
C MET A 100 2.84 -8.50 6.99
N HIS A 101 3.18 -8.13 5.77
CA HIS A 101 2.54 -8.64 4.56
C HIS A 101 2.82 -10.14 4.39
N ARG A 102 4.09 -10.56 4.55
CA ARG A 102 4.46 -11.97 4.58
C ARG A 102 3.73 -12.75 5.69
N PHE A 103 3.58 -12.17 6.88
CA PHE A 103 2.79 -12.77 7.95
C PHE A 103 1.30 -12.85 7.61
N SER A 104 0.76 -11.87 6.89
CA SER A 104 -0.62 -11.87 6.41
C SER A 104 -0.92 -13.04 5.46
N HIS A 105 0.07 -13.49 4.67
CA HIS A 105 -0.05 -14.67 3.81
C HIS A 105 0.27 -16.02 4.49
N ARG A 106 0.74 -15.97 5.75
CA ARG A 106 1.12 -17.16 6.53
C ARG A 106 0.08 -17.52 7.58
N TYR A 107 -0.48 -16.54 8.29
CA TYR A 107 -1.38 -16.77 9.42
C TYR A 107 -2.84 -16.57 9.03
N LYS A 108 -3.70 -17.56 9.34
CA LYS A 108 -5.10 -17.61 8.89
C LYS A 108 -5.90 -16.35 9.22
N PHE A 109 -5.78 -15.82 10.44
CA PHE A 109 -6.51 -14.63 10.86
C PHE A 109 -6.07 -13.38 10.09
N LEU A 110 -4.76 -13.17 9.95
CA LEU A 110 -4.22 -12.06 9.19
C LEU A 110 -4.59 -12.18 7.70
N TRP A 111 -4.56 -13.40 7.15
CA TRP A 111 -5.04 -13.67 5.80
C TRP A 111 -6.50 -13.27 5.63
N LYS A 112 -7.40 -13.59 6.58
CA LYS A 112 -8.81 -13.20 6.46
C LYS A 112 -8.97 -11.67 6.33
N LEU A 113 -8.19 -10.89 7.07
CA LEU A 113 -8.20 -9.42 6.95
C LEU A 113 -7.63 -8.96 5.61
N HIS A 114 -6.51 -9.56 5.19
CA HIS A 114 -5.79 -9.19 3.99
C HIS A 114 -6.46 -9.70 2.70
N ALA A 115 -7.27 -10.76 2.75
CA ALA A 115 -7.98 -11.32 1.60
C ALA A 115 -8.97 -10.33 0.98
N ILE A 116 -9.43 -9.32 1.72
CA ILE A 116 -10.25 -8.22 1.18
C ILE A 116 -9.47 -7.44 0.12
N HIS A 117 -8.16 -7.28 0.31
CA HIS A 117 -7.28 -6.65 -0.67
C HIS A 117 -7.13 -7.50 -1.93
N HIS A 118 -6.99 -8.81 -1.76
CA HIS A 118 -6.97 -9.76 -2.87
C HIS A 118 -8.35 -10.12 -3.41
N HIS A 119 -9.45 -9.50 -2.94
CA HIS A 119 -10.81 -9.88 -3.35
C HIS A 119 -11.04 -9.67 -4.85
N SER A 120 -10.51 -8.58 -5.39
CA SER A 120 -10.80 -8.15 -6.75
C SER A 120 -10.35 -9.18 -7.79
N SER A 121 -11.25 -9.58 -8.69
CA SER A 121 -10.96 -10.42 -9.86
C SER A 121 -10.31 -9.65 -11.03
N ARG A 122 -9.87 -8.42 -10.76
CA ARG A 122 -9.07 -7.56 -11.64
C ARG A 122 -8.07 -6.77 -10.81
N LEU A 123 -7.08 -6.18 -11.47
CA LEU A 123 -6.22 -5.17 -10.86
C LEU A 123 -6.35 -3.84 -11.57
N TYR A 124 -6.56 -2.80 -10.78
CA TYR A 124 -6.53 -1.40 -11.18
C TYR A 124 -6.10 -0.52 -9.99
N TRP A 125 -5.78 0.73 -10.24
CA TRP A 125 -5.08 1.62 -9.30
C TRP A 125 -5.77 1.72 -7.92
N LEU A 126 -7.11 1.74 -7.87
CA LEU A 126 -7.85 1.91 -6.62
C LEU A 126 -7.84 0.64 -5.75
N ASN A 127 -7.53 -0.54 -6.32
CA ASN A 127 -7.33 -1.75 -5.51
C ASN A 127 -6.21 -1.58 -4.47
N ALA A 128 -5.27 -0.66 -4.70
CA ALA A 128 -4.26 -0.26 -3.73
C ALA A 128 -4.85 0.12 -2.37
N GLU A 129 -6.07 0.66 -2.34
CA GLU A 129 -6.73 1.14 -1.12
C GLU A 129 -7.87 0.24 -0.64
N LYS A 130 -8.21 -0.81 -1.40
CA LYS A 130 -9.20 -1.81 -0.99
C LYS A 130 -8.59 -2.67 0.12
N ARG A 131 -8.64 -2.21 1.37
CA ARG A 131 -8.03 -2.91 2.52
C ARG A 131 -8.92 -2.80 3.74
N HIS A 132 -9.00 -3.88 4.51
CA HIS A 132 -9.62 -3.83 5.84
C HIS A 132 -8.85 -2.84 6.73
N PRO A 133 -9.51 -1.93 7.48
CA PRO A 133 -8.84 -0.99 8.38
C PRO A 133 -7.87 -1.64 9.37
N LEU A 134 -8.30 -2.74 9.99
CA LEU A 134 -7.43 -3.53 10.87
C LEU A 134 -6.23 -4.14 10.13
N SER A 135 -6.37 -4.51 8.85
CA SER A 135 -5.21 -4.95 8.06
C SER A 135 -4.22 -3.80 7.86
N ALA A 136 -4.70 -2.59 7.56
CA ALA A 136 -3.84 -1.42 7.40
C ALA A 136 -3.07 -1.09 8.68
N LEU A 137 -3.76 -1.12 9.84
CA LEU A 137 -3.14 -0.93 11.15
C LEU A 137 -2.12 -2.00 11.49
N ILE A 138 -2.41 -3.28 11.22
CA ILE A 138 -1.48 -4.38 11.49
C ILE A 138 -0.25 -4.31 10.59
N LEU A 139 -0.42 -3.93 9.32
CA LEU A 139 0.67 -3.79 8.37
C LEU A 139 1.62 -2.65 8.77
N ALA A 140 1.10 -1.43 8.97
CA ALA A 140 1.92 -0.25 9.21
C ALA A 140 2.29 -0.04 10.69
N GLY A 141 1.45 -0.51 11.61
CA GLY A 141 1.52 -0.23 13.04
C GLY A 141 2.89 -0.50 13.68
N PRO A 142 3.50 -1.69 13.48
CA PRO A 142 4.81 -1.98 14.07
C PRO A 142 5.88 -0.95 13.70
N SER A 143 6.02 -0.60 12.41
CA SER A 143 7.00 0.39 11.97
C SER A 143 6.67 1.80 12.47
N LEU A 144 5.40 2.19 12.47
CA LEU A 144 4.98 3.50 12.97
C LEU A 144 5.24 3.64 14.47
N ILE A 145 5.00 2.58 15.25
CA ILE A 145 5.32 2.55 16.69
C ILE A 145 6.83 2.69 16.89
N ILE A 146 7.64 1.90 16.17
CA ILE A 146 9.11 1.97 16.27
C ILE A 146 9.60 3.38 15.94
N LEU A 147 9.19 3.95 14.80
CA LEU A 147 9.61 5.30 14.40
C LEU A 147 9.16 6.37 15.39
N SER A 148 7.93 6.27 15.89
CA SER A 148 7.44 7.17 16.93
C SER A 148 8.28 7.04 18.19
N LEU A 149 8.63 5.82 18.63
CA LEU A 149 9.51 5.59 19.78
C LEU A 149 10.95 6.04 19.56
N LEU A 150 11.45 6.12 18.33
CA LEU A 150 12.76 6.73 18.02
C LEU A 150 12.71 8.27 18.03
N GLY A 151 11.51 8.85 18.00
CA GLY A 151 11.28 10.29 17.99
C GLY A 151 11.42 10.88 16.60
N VAL A 152 11.04 10.15 15.56
CA VAL A 152 11.08 10.65 14.19
C VAL A 152 10.11 11.84 14.04
N PRO A 153 10.53 12.95 13.42
CA PRO A 153 9.60 14.01 13.04
C PRO A 153 8.41 13.49 12.24
N SER A 154 7.17 13.76 12.69
CA SER A 154 5.94 13.28 12.06
C SER A 154 5.84 13.64 10.56
N ILE A 155 6.42 14.77 10.17
CA ILE A 155 6.50 15.21 8.78
C ILE A 155 7.27 14.23 7.87
N LEU A 156 8.33 13.58 8.35
CA LEU A 156 9.08 12.58 7.55
C LEU A 156 8.24 11.32 7.32
N ILE A 157 7.53 10.87 8.36
CA ILE A 157 6.57 9.76 8.27
C ILE A 157 5.48 10.10 7.27
N GLY A 158 4.89 11.29 7.41
CA GLY A 158 3.89 11.81 6.47
C GLY A 158 4.40 11.77 5.03
N CYS A 159 5.51 12.47 4.74
CA CYS A 159 6.08 12.52 3.40
C CYS A 159 6.27 11.14 2.77
N TRP A 160 6.77 10.17 3.55
CA TRP A 160 6.91 8.80 3.06
C TRP A 160 5.56 8.11 2.81
N MET A 161 4.60 8.23 3.74
CA MET A 161 3.26 7.66 3.56
C MET A 161 2.52 8.24 2.34
N MET A 162 2.67 9.54 2.07
CA MET A 162 2.13 10.16 0.86
C MET A 162 2.77 9.59 -0.41
N PHE A 163 4.11 9.48 -0.43
CA PHE A 163 4.82 8.86 -1.55
C PHE A 163 4.37 7.41 -1.76
N MET A 164 4.24 6.64 -0.67
CA MET A 164 3.77 5.26 -0.70
C MET A 164 2.36 5.14 -1.27
N ALA A 165 1.41 5.97 -0.85
CA ALA A 165 0.04 5.93 -1.39
C ALA A 165 0.03 6.07 -2.92
N VAL A 166 0.80 7.03 -3.47
CA VAL A 166 0.93 7.20 -4.92
C VAL A 166 1.68 6.03 -5.57
N HIS A 167 2.74 5.52 -4.93
CA HIS A 167 3.47 4.35 -5.43
C HIS A 167 2.55 3.12 -5.52
N LEU A 168 1.70 2.91 -4.52
CA LEU A 168 0.78 1.78 -4.46
C LEU A 168 -0.29 1.85 -5.56
N PHE A 169 -0.74 3.05 -5.93
CA PHE A 169 -1.57 3.24 -7.13
C PHE A 169 -0.85 2.71 -8.37
N PHE A 170 0.41 3.12 -8.60
CA PHE A 170 1.21 2.62 -9.73
C PHE A 170 1.48 1.11 -9.64
N GLN A 171 1.64 0.57 -8.45
CA GLN A 171 1.88 -0.85 -8.20
C GLN A 171 0.65 -1.71 -8.52
N HIS A 172 -0.56 -1.21 -8.28
CA HIS A 172 -1.80 -1.92 -8.58
C HIS A 172 -2.36 -1.59 -9.95
N ALA A 173 -1.82 -0.56 -10.60
CA ALA A 173 -2.41 -0.02 -11.79
C ALA A 173 -2.56 -1.05 -12.92
N ASN A 174 -3.64 -0.96 -13.68
CA ASN A 174 -3.84 -1.63 -14.95
C ASN A 174 -3.03 -0.99 -16.08
N VAL A 175 -2.01 -0.15 -15.83
CA VAL A 175 -1.23 0.49 -16.91
C VAL A 175 -0.22 -0.51 -17.51
N ASP A 176 -0.17 -0.66 -18.83
CA ASP A 176 0.82 -1.54 -19.50
C ASP A 176 2.20 -0.87 -19.65
N TYR A 177 2.87 -0.61 -18.53
CA TYR A 177 4.24 -0.11 -18.53
C TYR A 177 5.27 -1.23 -18.28
N ARG A 178 6.51 -0.99 -18.69
CA ARG A 178 7.69 -1.82 -18.39
C ARG A 178 8.82 -0.92 -17.91
N VAL A 179 9.50 -1.32 -16.83
CA VAL A 179 10.53 -0.49 -16.18
C VAL A 179 11.96 -1.04 -16.35
N GLY A 180 12.15 -2.04 -17.20
CA GLY A 180 13.46 -2.63 -17.45
C GLY A 180 14.05 -3.26 -16.19
N ALA A 181 15.26 -2.85 -15.79
CA ALA A 181 15.95 -3.36 -14.61
C ALA A 181 15.38 -2.82 -13.28
N LEU A 182 14.61 -1.74 -13.30
CA LEU A 182 14.04 -1.15 -12.08
C LEU A 182 13.06 -2.09 -11.37
N LYS A 183 12.56 -3.14 -12.03
CA LYS A 183 11.73 -4.18 -11.41
C LYS A 183 12.45 -5.02 -10.35
N TYR A 184 13.79 -4.92 -10.28
CA TYR A 184 14.60 -5.56 -9.24
C TYR A 184 14.91 -4.62 -8.08
N ILE A 185 14.44 -3.37 -8.14
CA ILE A 185 14.58 -2.38 -7.07
C ILE A 185 13.20 -2.04 -6.50
N PHE A 186 12.25 -1.72 -7.38
CA PHE A 186 10.91 -1.29 -7.01
C PHE A 186 9.86 -2.38 -7.24
N ALA A 187 8.91 -2.45 -6.33
CA ALA A 187 7.76 -3.33 -6.41
C ALA A 187 6.70 -2.71 -7.34
N VAL A 188 6.93 -2.84 -8.64
CA VAL A 188 6.06 -2.28 -9.70
C VAL A 188 4.91 -3.23 -10.08
N ALA A 189 3.89 -2.72 -10.79
CA ALA A 189 2.74 -3.53 -11.25
C ALA A 189 3.14 -4.75 -12.08
N GLU A 190 4.19 -4.63 -12.88
CA GLU A 190 4.73 -5.75 -13.67
C GLU A 190 5.08 -6.97 -12.80
N VAL A 191 5.49 -6.75 -11.54
CA VAL A 191 5.84 -7.80 -10.57
C VAL A 191 4.69 -8.06 -9.60
N HIS A 192 4.03 -7.01 -9.12
CA HIS A 192 3.00 -7.11 -8.09
C HIS A 192 1.70 -7.78 -8.60
N ARG A 193 1.37 -7.71 -9.89
CA ARG A 193 0.24 -8.48 -10.41
C ARG A 193 0.40 -9.99 -10.19
N ILE A 194 1.64 -10.50 -10.19
CA ILE A 194 1.91 -11.92 -9.91
C ILE A 194 1.57 -12.27 -8.46
N HIS A 195 1.78 -11.33 -7.53
CA HIS A 195 1.39 -11.52 -6.13
C HIS A 195 -0.11 -11.78 -6.00
N HIS A 196 -0.95 -11.06 -6.76
CA HIS A 196 -2.40 -11.28 -6.80
C HIS A 196 -2.85 -12.46 -7.65
N LYS A 197 -1.94 -13.14 -8.35
CA LYS A 197 -2.25 -14.30 -9.19
C LYS A 197 -2.58 -15.52 -8.32
N HIS A 198 -3.61 -16.27 -8.70
CA HIS A 198 -3.98 -17.53 -8.07
C HIS A 198 -2.78 -18.48 -7.91
N GLY A 199 -2.51 -18.89 -6.66
CA GLY A 199 -1.39 -19.78 -6.32
C GLY A 199 -0.04 -19.09 -6.07
N TYR A 200 0.06 -17.77 -6.26
CA TYR A 200 1.30 -17.00 -6.15
C TYR A 200 1.31 -15.96 -5.02
N GLY A 201 0.26 -15.88 -4.19
CA GLY A 201 0.15 -14.93 -3.05
C GLY A 201 1.31 -14.94 -2.05
N ARG A 202 2.17 -15.96 -2.07
CA ARG A 202 3.37 -16.03 -1.23
C ARG A 202 4.66 -15.54 -1.91
N LYS A 203 4.55 -14.71 -2.96
CA LYS A 203 5.65 -14.12 -3.71
C LYS A 203 5.51 -12.60 -3.77
N ASN A 204 6.61 -11.87 -3.87
CA ASN A 204 6.64 -10.41 -4.11
C ASN A 204 5.82 -9.58 -3.10
N PHE A 205 6.19 -9.63 -1.81
CA PHE A 205 5.50 -8.92 -0.73
C PHE A 205 5.84 -7.43 -0.62
N GLY A 206 6.88 -6.94 -1.31
CA GLY A 206 7.33 -5.55 -1.22
C GLY A 206 6.23 -4.55 -1.59
N GLU A 207 6.09 -3.49 -0.80
CA GLU A 207 5.13 -2.40 -1.07
C GLU A 207 5.79 -1.33 -1.95
N VAL A 208 7.00 -0.86 -1.62
CA VAL A 208 7.81 0.03 -2.48
C VAL A 208 9.02 -0.69 -3.04
N PHE A 209 9.77 -1.39 -2.18
CA PHE A 209 11.02 -2.02 -2.59
C PHE A 209 10.87 -3.54 -2.71
N ILE A 210 11.37 -4.07 -3.80
CA ILE A 210 11.35 -5.52 -4.07
C ILE A 210 12.58 -6.25 -3.53
N PHE A 211 13.63 -5.51 -3.16
CA PHE A 211 14.89 -6.14 -2.76
C PHE A 211 14.75 -6.98 -1.49
N TRP A 212 13.77 -6.71 -0.61
CA TRP A 212 13.45 -7.61 0.50
C TRP A 212 13.04 -8.99 0.01
N ASP A 213 12.21 -9.07 -1.02
CA ASP A 213 11.82 -10.33 -1.63
C ASP A 213 13.01 -11.06 -2.26
N ILE A 214 13.98 -10.33 -2.82
CA ILE A 214 15.21 -10.90 -3.36
C ILE A 214 16.06 -11.47 -2.22
N ILE A 215 16.33 -10.67 -1.18
CA ILE A 215 17.16 -11.07 -0.02
C ILE A 215 16.57 -12.31 0.67
N PHE A 216 15.25 -12.38 0.82
CA PHE A 216 14.57 -13.44 1.55
C PHE A 216 13.97 -14.55 0.66
N GLY A 217 14.28 -14.54 -0.64
CA GLY A 217 13.93 -15.62 -1.58
C GLY A 217 12.44 -15.75 -1.92
N SER A 218 11.65 -14.68 -1.75
CA SER A 218 10.25 -14.60 -2.16
C SER A 218 10.02 -13.88 -3.49
N PHE A 219 11.08 -13.34 -4.12
CA PHE A 219 10.98 -12.73 -5.44
C PHE A 219 10.64 -13.78 -6.51
N TYR A 220 9.70 -13.44 -7.39
CA TYR A 220 9.35 -14.24 -8.54
C TYR A 220 8.87 -13.35 -9.68
N TYR A 221 9.38 -13.59 -10.87
CA TYR A 221 8.98 -12.86 -12.06
C TYR A 221 8.92 -13.80 -13.27
N GLU A 222 7.85 -13.65 -14.05
CA GLU A 222 7.68 -14.34 -15.33
C GLU A 222 7.27 -13.32 -16.40
N LYS A 223 7.75 -13.53 -17.62
CA LYS A 223 7.40 -12.65 -18.75
C LYS A 223 5.99 -12.89 -19.28
N GLN A 224 5.36 -14.01 -18.90
CA GLN A 224 4.05 -14.37 -19.39
C GLN A 224 3.01 -13.38 -18.89
N LYS A 225 2.14 -12.91 -19.79
CA LYS A 225 1.04 -12.04 -19.44
C LYS A 225 0.03 -12.80 -18.57
N ILE A 226 -0.35 -12.23 -17.42
CA ILE A 226 -1.38 -12.76 -16.53
C ILE A 226 -2.72 -12.63 -17.22
N LYS A 227 -3.48 -13.72 -17.33
CA LYS A 227 -4.81 -13.70 -17.95
C LYS A 227 -5.85 -13.04 -17.04
N PRO A 228 -6.95 -12.48 -17.60
CA PRO A 228 -7.95 -11.75 -16.81
C PRO A 228 -8.55 -12.53 -15.63
N ASP A 229 -8.72 -13.85 -15.78
CA ASP A 229 -9.33 -14.77 -14.81
C ASP A 229 -8.34 -15.35 -13.78
N GLN A 230 -7.09 -14.90 -13.79
CA GLN A 230 -6.02 -15.46 -12.97
C GLN A 230 -5.75 -14.69 -11.67
N VAL A 231 -6.42 -13.57 -11.42
CA VAL A 231 -6.24 -12.76 -10.21
C VAL A 231 -7.45 -12.83 -9.29
N GLY A 232 -7.23 -12.50 -8.02
CA GLY A 232 -8.27 -12.45 -7.00
C GLY A 232 -8.20 -13.62 -6.02
N VAL A 233 -9.19 -13.69 -5.13
CA VAL A 233 -9.40 -14.85 -4.26
C VAL A 233 -10.63 -15.64 -4.68
N ARG A 234 -10.56 -16.96 -4.47
CA ARG A 234 -11.70 -17.87 -4.69
C ARG A 234 -12.70 -17.89 -3.52
N SER A 235 -12.37 -17.23 -2.41
CA SER A 235 -13.25 -17.15 -1.26
C SER A 235 -14.46 -16.27 -1.58
N PRO A 236 -15.69 -16.64 -1.15
CA PRO A 236 -16.90 -15.88 -1.43
C PRO A 236 -16.99 -14.65 -0.51
N ILE A 237 -16.13 -13.66 -0.75
CA ILE A 237 -16.17 -12.38 -0.02
C ILE A 237 -17.28 -11.53 -0.66
N PRO A 238 -18.19 -10.95 0.13
CA PRO A 238 -19.25 -10.08 -0.39
C PRO A 238 -18.70 -8.81 -1.07
N ASN A 239 -19.47 -8.19 -1.95
CA ASN A 239 -19.07 -6.93 -2.59
C ASN A 239 -19.38 -5.70 -1.75
N GLU A 240 -20.27 -5.79 -0.76
CA GLU A 240 -20.71 -4.67 0.06
C GLU A 240 -19.68 -4.33 1.14
N TYR A 241 -19.35 -3.05 1.27
CA TYR A 241 -18.35 -2.55 2.22
C TYR A 241 -18.54 -3.08 3.66
N LEU A 242 -19.73 -2.93 4.24
CA LEU A 242 -19.99 -3.38 5.62
C LEU A 242 -19.92 -4.90 5.78
N ALA A 243 -20.27 -5.65 4.73
CA ALA A 243 -20.17 -7.11 4.75
C ALA A 243 -18.71 -7.55 4.69
N GLN A 244 -17.88 -6.88 3.87
CA GLN A 244 -16.42 -7.07 3.84
C GLN A 244 -15.79 -6.81 5.21
N LEU A 245 -16.19 -5.77 5.95
CA LEU A 245 -15.66 -5.51 7.30
C LEU A 245 -16.00 -6.60 8.32
N LYS A 246 -17.14 -7.29 8.16
CA LYS A 246 -17.56 -8.36 9.08
C LYS A 246 -16.99 -9.72 8.69
N TRP A 247 -16.73 -9.94 7.41
CA TRP A 247 -16.33 -11.23 6.84
C TRP A 247 -15.14 -11.90 7.57
N PRO A 248 -14.06 -11.19 7.93
CA PRO A 248 -12.92 -11.82 8.61
C PRO A 248 -13.23 -12.48 9.95
N PHE A 249 -14.32 -12.07 10.60
CA PHE A 249 -14.73 -12.52 11.93
C PHE A 249 -15.83 -13.59 11.89
N GLN A 250 -16.35 -13.89 10.69
CA GLN A 250 -17.33 -14.96 10.50
C GLN A 250 -16.63 -16.33 10.58
N LYS A 251 -17.36 -17.31 11.10
CA LYS A 251 -16.87 -18.68 11.35
C LYS A 251 -16.51 -19.37 10.04
#